data_AF-S6UEJ0-F1
#
_entry.id   AF-S6UEJ0-F1
#
_cell.length_a   1.000
_cell.length_b   1.000
_cell.length_c   1.000
_cell.angle_alpha   90.00
_cell.angle_beta   90.00
_cell.angle_gamma   90.00
#
_symmetry.space_group_name_H-M   'P 1'
#
loop_
_entity.id
_entity.type
_entity.pdbx_description
1 polymer ?
#
loop_
_entity_poly.entity_id
_entity_poly.type
_entity_poly.pdbx_seq_one_letter_code
_entity_poly.pdbx_strand_id
1 'polypeptide(L)'
;VMATDISKVLDVIRAIAEQTNLLALNAAIEAARAGEAGRGFAVVADEVRALAHRTQQSTREIEQMVGSIQTGTGNAVTAMEQTSVQAHKTLEMANGAGKALLEITESISQINERNLMIATAAEEQAQVAREVDRSLVSIRDLSSQTSEGSNQTAIATAELSTLAAGLNRLTKQFRV
;
A
#
# COMPACT_ATOMS: atom_id res chain seq x y z
N VAL A 1 2.09 18.98 -34.43
CA VAL A 1 2.88 19.38 -35.61
C VAL A 1 2.19 18.93 -36.90
N MET A 2 2.03 17.63 -37.15
CA MET A 2 1.43 17.16 -38.41
C MET A 2 0.00 17.66 -38.69
N ALA A 3 -0.86 17.73 -37.67
CA ALA A 3 -2.23 18.22 -37.87
C ALA A 3 -2.29 19.73 -38.20
N THR A 4 -1.31 20.51 -37.75
CA THR A 4 -1.18 21.94 -38.06
C THR A 4 -0.74 22.16 -39.51
N ASP A 5 0.08 21.24 -40.03
CA ASP A 5 0.50 21.25 -41.43
C ASP A 5 -0.64 20.88 -42.37
N ILE A 6 -1.54 19.96 -41.96
CA ILE A 6 -2.75 19.65 -42.71
C ILE A 6 -3.68 20.86 -42.81
N SER A 7 -3.89 21.62 -41.72
CA SER A 7 -4.70 22.85 -41.75
C SER A 7 -4.15 23.87 -42.75
N LYS A 8 -2.82 24.07 -42.78
CA LYS A 8 -2.18 24.96 -43.77
C LYS A 8 -2.37 24.49 -45.21
N VAL A 9 -2.29 23.19 -45.46
CA VAL A 9 -2.54 22.61 -46.78
C VAL A 9 -3.99 22.82 -47.20
N LEU A 10 -4.95 22.65 -46.28
CA LEU A 10 -6.38 22.88 -46.56
C LEU A 10 -6.66 24.36 -46.89
N ASP A 11 -6.01 25.31 -46.21
CA ASP A 11 -6.11 26.74 -46.54
C ASP A 11 -5.64 27.04 -47.98
N VAL A 12 -4.54 26.42 -48.41
CA VAL A 12 -4.04 26.55 -49.78
C VAL A 12 -5.02 25.95 -50.80
N ILE A 13 -5.57 24.76 -50.53
CA ILE A 13 -6.54 24.11 -51.42
C ILE A 13 -7.82 24.96 -51.51
N ARG A 14 -8.30 25.53 -50.40
CA ARG A 14 -9.46 26.42 -50.39
C ARG A 14 -9.22 27.68 -51.24
N ALA A 15 -8.04 28.29 -51.12
CA ALA A 15 -7.65 29.44 -51.94
C ALA A 15 -7.57 29.08 -53.44
N ILE A 16 -7.02 27.92 -53.80
CA ILE A 16 -7.00 27.42 -55.19
C ILE A 16 -8.43 27.20 -55.71
N ALA A 17 -9.30 26.59 -54.91
CA ALA A 17 -10.68 26.35 -55.31
C ALA A 17 -11.47 27.66 -55.51
N GLU A 18 -11.22 28.67 -54.67
CA GLU A 18 -11.80 30.01 -54.82
C GLU A 18 -11.31 30.73 -56.08
N GLN A 19 -10.00 30.68 -56.36
CA GLN A 19 -9.43 31.19 -57.61
C GLN A 19 -9.98 30.45 -58.84
N THR A 20 -10.13 29.13 -58.76
CA THR A 20 -10.70 28.30 -59.83
C THR A 20 -12.16 28.66 -60.08
N ASN A 21 -12.94 28.90 -59.02
CA ASN A 21 -14.32 29.35 -59.11
C ASN A 21 -14.43 30.74 -59.77
N LEU A 22 -13.52 31.67 -59.43
CA LEU A 22 -13.45 33.00 -60.07
C LEU A 22 -13.04 32.92 -61.54
N LEU A 23 -12.06 32.08 -61.88
CA LEU A 23 -11.64 31.83 -63.27
C LEU A 23 -12.77 31.23 -64.10
N ALA A 24 -13.49 30.25 -63.55
CA ALA A 24 -14.65 29.63 -64.19
C ALA A 24 -15.79 30.63 -64.42
N LEU A 25 -16.05 31.52 -63.45
CA LEU A 25 -17.03 32.59 -63.60
C LEU A 25 -16.66 33.54 -64.76
N ASN A 26 -15.40 33.96 -64.85
CA ASN A 26 -14.95 34.82 -65.95
C ASN A 26 -15.08 34.11 -67.31
N ALA A 27 -14.77 32.81 -67.37
CA ALA A 27 -14.94 32.01 -68.58
C ALA A 27 -16.43 31.87 -68.98
N ALA A 28 -17.33 31.69 -68.02
CA ALA A 28 -18.78 31.63 -68.27
C ALA A 28 -19.32 32.98 -68.82
N ILE A 29 -18.83 34.10 -68.28
CA ILE A 29 -19.17 35.45 -68.77
C ILE A 29 -18.71 35.64 -70.22
N GLU A 30 -17.46 35.27 -70.55
CA GLU A 30 -16.93 35.44 -71.90
C GLU A 30 -17.60 34.48 -72.90
N ALA A 31 -17.94 33.27 -72.47
CA ALA A 31 -18.70 32.30 -73.26
C ALA A 31 -20.12 32.82 -73.60
N ALA A 32 -20.80 33.46 -72.63
CA ALA A 32 -22.09 34.11 -72.87
C ALA A 32 -21.97 35.27 -73.87
N ARG A 33 -20.85 36.00 -73.83
CA ARG A 33 -20.57 37.12 -74.74
C ARG A 33 -20.33 36.68 -76.19
N ALA A 34 -19.80 35.48 -76.40
CA ALA A 34 -19.58 34.88 -77.72
C ALA A 34 -20.84 34.27 -78.37
N GLY A 35 -21.99 34.29 -77.68
CA GLY A 35 -23.27 33.79 -78.22
C GLY A 35 -23.25 32.29 -78.56
N GLU A 36 -23.77 31.90 -79.73
CA GLU A 36 -23.83 30.50 -80.16
C GLU A 36 -22.45 29.84 -80.30
N ALA A 37 -21.39 30.61 -80.61
CA ALA A 37 -20.02 30.09 -80.71
C ALA A 37 -19.41 29.73 -79.34
N GLY A 38 -19.90 30.32 -78.25
CA GLY A 38 -19.40 30.10 -76.88
C GLY A 38 -20.13 28.98 -76.12
N ARG A 39 -21.14 28.35 -76.72
CA ARG A 39 -22.05 27.42 -76.02
C ARG A 39 -21.36 26.22 -75.40
N GLY A 40 -20.37 25.64 -76.08
CA GLY A 40 -19.54 24.55 -75.55
C GLY A 40 -18.62 25.00 -74.41
N PHE A 41 -18.08 26.22 -74.47
CA PHE A 41 -17.24 26.79 -73.40
C PHE A 41 -18.06 27.12 -72.15
N ALA A 42 -19.32 27.54 -72.30
CA ALA A 42 -20.21 27.81 -71.18
C ALA A 42 -20.47 26.56 -70.32
N VAL A 43 -20.72 25.40 -70.97
CA VAL A 43 -20.93 24.12 -70.27
C VAL A 43 -19.68 23.70 -69.49
N VAL A 44 -18.50 23.85 -70.10
CA VAL A 44 -17.23 23.54 -69.41
C VAL A 44 -16.99 24.49 -68.24
N ALA A 45 -17.29 25.77 -68.39
CA ALA A 45 -17.14 26.76 -67.32
C ALA A 45 -18.07 26.45 -66.12
N ASP A 46 -19.32 26.06 -66.36
CA ASP A 46 -20.24 25.66 -65.30
C ASP A 46 -19.79 24.37 -64.58
N GLU A 47 -19.26 23.39 -65.31
CA GLU A 47 -18.73 22.15 -64.72
C GLU A 47 -17.49 22.43 -63.84
N VAL A 48 -16.57 23.29 -64.30
CA VAL A 48 -15.40 23.72 -63.50
C VAL A 48 -15.86 24.47 -62.25
N ARG A 49 -16.89 25.30 -62.36
CA ARG A 49 -17.47 26.03 -61.21
C ARG A 49 -18.10 25.08 -60.18
N ALA A 50 -18.86 24.09 -60.65
CA ALA A 50 -19.44 23.05 -59.81
C ALA A 50 -18.34 22.22 -59.11
N LEU A 51 -17.27 21.87 -59.82
CA LEU A 51 -16.13 21.14 -59.25
C LEU A 51 -15.42 21.98 -58.18
N ALA A 52 -15.15 23.26 -58.46
CA ALA A 52 -14.54 24.18 -57.51
C ALA A 52 -15.38 24.34 -56.22
N HIS A 53 -16.71 24.42 -56.36
CA HIS A 53 -17.62 24.46 -55.22
C HIS A 53 -17.57 23.16 -54.39
N ARG A 54 -17.58 21.99 -55.05
CA ARG A 54 -17.44 20.69 -54.38
C ARG A 54 -16.11 20.58 -53.65
N THR A 55 -15.00 21.06 -54.24
CA THR A 55 -13.70 21.10 -53.57
C THR A 55 -13.71 21.98 -52.32
N GLN A 56 -14.36 23.16 -52.35
CA GLN A 56 -14.51 24.02 -51.17
C GLN A 56 -15.34 23.35 -50.08
N GLN A 57 -16.39 22.62 -50.43
CA GLN A 57 -17.19 21.89 -49.45
C GLN A 57 -16.36 20.76 -48.79
N SER A 58 -15.70 19.92 -49.59
CA SER A 58 -14.89 18.82 -49.06
C SER A 58 -13.72 19.31 -48.20
N THR A 59 -13.08 20.43 -48.56
CA THR A 59 -12.01 21.02 -47.72
C THR A 59 -12.51 21.46 -46.34
N ARG A 60 -13.72 22.04 -46.25
CA ARG A 60 -14.35 22.39 -44.96
C ARG A 60 -14.69 21.16 -44.12
N GLU A 61 -15.21 20.11 -44.74
CA GLU A 61 -15.51 18.85 -44.05
C GLU A 61 -14.22 18.21 -43.48
N ILE A 62 -13.13 18.22 -44.25
CA ILE A 62 -11.82 17.75 -43.78
C ILE A 62 -11.28 18.64 -42.65
N GLU A 63 -11.43 19.97 -42.75
CA GLU A 63 -11.00 20.91 -41.70
C GLU A 63 -11.69 20.61 -40.36
N GLN A 64 -13.01 20.36 -40.38
CA GLN A 64 -13.77 19.96 -39.20
C GLN A 64 -13.30 18.62 -38.61
N MET A 65 -13.02 17.64 -39.48
CA MET A 65 -12.51 16.34 -39.06
C MET A 65 -11.12 16.46 -38.41
N VAL A 66 -10.22 17.25 -39.01
CA VAL A 66 -8.88 17.52 -38.48
C VAL A 66 -8.97 18.24 -37.13
N GLY A 67 -9.85 19.23 -36.98
CA GLY A 67 -10.07 19.90 -35.70
C GLY A 67 -10.56 18.94 -34.59
N SER A 68 -11.44 18.00 -34.96
CA SER A 68 -11.93 16.96 -34.05
C SER A 68 -10.80 16.00 -33.63
N ILE A 69 -9.94 15.59 -34.56
CA ILE A 69 -8.75 14.76 -34.30
C ILE A 69 -7.77 15.50 -33.39
N GLN A 70 -7.51 16.79 -33.64
CA GLN A 70 -6.61 17.60 -32.81
C GLN A 70 -7.12 17.67 -31.37
N THR A 71 -8.41 17.95 -31.19
CA THR A 71 -9.04 17.99 -29.87
C THR A 71 -8.97 16.64 -29.16
N GLY A 72 -9.33 15.56 -29.86
CA GLY A 72 -9.26 14.20 -29.31
C GLY A 72 -7.84 13.80 -28.91
N THR A 73 -6.84 14.17 -29.73
CA THR A 73 -5.42 13.93 -29.44
C THR A 73 -4.97 14.73 -28.21
N GLY A 74 -5.36 16.00 -28.10
CA GLY A 74 -5.07 16.83 -26.93
C GLY A 74 -5.63 16.22 -25.65
N ASN A 75 -6.89 15.80 -25.68
CA ASN A 75 -7.53 15.13 -24.54
C ASN A 75 -6.81 13.82 -24.17
N ALA A 76 -6.38 13.03 -25.16
CA ALA A 76 -5.62 11.81 -24.92
C ALA A 76 -4.27 12.09 -24.23
N VAL A 77 -3.54 13.13 -24.67
CA VAL A 77 -2.29 13.55 -24.02
C VAL A 77 -2.53 13.96 -22.57
N THR A 78 -3.53 14.79 -22.30
CA THR A 78 -3.87 15.19 -20.92
C THR A 78 -4.26 13.99 -20.05
N ALA A 79 -5.04 13.04 -20.59
CA ALA A 79 -5.39 11.82 -19.87
C ALA A 79 -4.16 10.94 -19.57
N MET A 80 -3.22 10.86 -20.51
CA MET A 80 -1.95 10.14 -20.32
C MET A 80 -1.08 10.81 -19.25
N GLU A 81 -1.01 12.15 -19.22
CA GLU A 81 -0.29 12.89 -18.17
C GLU A 81 -0.90 12.63 -16.78
N GLN A 82 -2.23 12.70 -16.66
CA GLN A 82 -2.93 12.39 -15.42
C GLN A 82 -2.69 10.94 -14.97
N THR A 83 -2.71 9.99 -15.92
CA THR A 83 -2.42 8.58 -15.64
C THR A 83 -0.99 8.38 -15.15
N SER A 84 -0.02 9.10 -15.74
CA SER A 84 1.38 9.07 -15.30
C SER A 84 1.54 9.58 -13.86
N VAL A 85 0.88 10.70 -13.51
CA VAL A 85 0.88 11.22 -12.14
C VAL A 85 0.26 10.22 -11.17
N GLN A 86 -0.86 9.59 -11.54
CA GLN A 86 -1.52 8.60 -10.70
C GLN A 86 -0.65 7.33 -10.51
N ALA A 87 0.04 6.88 -11.56
CA ALA A 87 0.97 5.76 -11.48
C ALA A 87 2.12 6.05 -10.51
N HIS A 88 2.67 7.28 -10.52
CA HIS A 88 3.70 7.69 -9.56
C HIS A 88 3.19 7.68 -8.12
N LYS A 89 1.98 8.19 -7.85
CA LYS A 89 1.38 8.12 -6.50
C LYS A 89 1.19 6.69 -6.04
N THR A 90 0.72 5.80 -6.92
CA THR A 90 0.55 4.38 -6.61
C THR A 90 1.88 3.72 -6.28
N LEU A 91 2.96 4.05 -7.00
CA LEU A 91 4.30 3.55 -6.70
C LEU A 91 4.79 4.02 -5.33
N GLU A 92 4.55 5.27 -4.97
CA GLU A 92 4.92 5.82 -3.66
C GLU A 92 4.17 5.11 -2.52
N MET A 93 2.86 4.90 -2.66
CA MET A 93 2.07 4.14 -1.70
C MET A 93 2.55 2.69 -1.56
N ALA A 94 2.86 2.02 -2.68
CA ALA A 94 3.39 0.66 -2.66
C ALA A 94 4.74 0.58 -1.92
N ASN A 95 5.63 1.55 -2.14
CA ASN A 95 6.88 1.66 -1.40
C ASN A 95 6.65 1.90 0.10
N GLY A 96 5.68 2.74 0.46
CA GLY A 96 5.28 2.96 1.85
C GLY A 96 4.78 1.66 2.52
N ALA A 97 3.91 0.91 1.84
CA ALA A 97 3.44 -0.38 2.31
C ALA A 97 4.59 -1.40 2.48
N GLY A 98 5.55 -1.41 1.54
CA GLY A 98 6.75 -2.25 1.63
C GLY A 98 7.58 -1.97 2.88
N LYS A 99 7.79 -0.69 3.22
CA LYS A 99 8.50 -0.30 4.45
C LYS A 99 7.76 -0.74 5.71
N ALA A 100 6.44 -0.54 5.77
CA ALA A 100 5.64 -0.99 6.90
C ALA A 100 5.71 -2.51 7.12
N LEU A 101 5.73 -3.30 6.05
CA LEU A 101 5.90 -4.76 6.13
C LEU A 101 7.28 -5.17 6.66
N LEU A 102 8.34 -4.42 6.33
CA LEU A 102 9.68 -4.65 6.88
C LEU A 102 9.70 -4.39 8.40
N GLU A 103 9.11 -3.29 8.85
CA GLU A 103 8.99 -2.96 10.29
C GLU A 103 8.17 -4.01 11.07
N ILE A 104 7.08 -4.51 10.47
CA ILE A 104 6.28 -5.61 11.04
C ILE A 104 7.13 -6.88 11.17
N THR A 105 7.90 -7.22 10.13
CA THR A 105 8.74 -8.41 10.13
C THR A 105 9.83 -8.34 11.20
N GLU A 106 10.47 -7.18 11.35
CA GLU A 106 11.46 -6.93 12.41
C GLU A 106 10.84 -7.07 13.80
N SER A 107 9.66 -6.46 13.99
CA SER A 107 8.92 -6.55 15.26
C SER A 107 8.56 -7.99 15.63
N ILE A 108 8.12 -8.79 14.65
CA ILE A 108 7.83 -10.21 14.85
C ILE A 108 9.10 -10.99 15.24
N SER A 109 10.25 -10.68 14.62
CA SER A 109 11.52 -11.32 15.00
C SER A 109 11.89 -11.01 16.45
N GLN A 110 11.73 -9.76 16.89
CA GLN A 110 11.99 -9.37 18.28
C GLN A 110 11.02 -10.07 19.26
N ILE A 111 9.75 -10.24 18.88
CA ILE A 111 8.77 -10.99 19.68
C ILE A 111 9.22 -12.45 19.84
N ASN A 112 9.70 -13.08 18.76
CA ASN A 112 10.15 -14.46 18.80
C ASN A 112 11.38 -14.62 19.72
N GLU A 113 12.35 -13.72 19.64
CA GLU A 113 13.50 -13.69 20.55
C GLU A 113 13.07 -13.54 22.03
N ARG A 114 12.11 -12.65 22.30
CA ARG A 114 11.55 -12.51 23.65
C ARG A 114 10.83 -13.75 24.13
N ASN A 115 10.10 -14.45 23.26
CA ASN A 115 9.45 -15.70 23.61
C ASN A 115 10.45 -16.79 23.98
N LEU A 116 11.60 -16.85 23.31
CA LEU A 116 12.69 -17.77 23.70
C LEU A 116 13.22 -17.44 25.09
N MET A 117 13.47 -16.16 25.40
CA MET A 117 13.89 -15.74 26.74
C MET A 117 12.85 -16.08 27.81
N ILE A 118 11.56 -15.87 27.51
CA ILE A 118 10.46 -16.23 28.44
C ILE A 118 10.43 -17.74 28.68
N ALA A 119 10.63 -18.56 27.64
CA ALA A 119 10.67 -20.01 27.77
C ALA A 119 11.82 -20.45 28.69
N THR A 120 13.03 -19.92 28.48
CA THR A 120 14.18 -20.18 29.36
C THR A 120 13.91 -19.74 30.80
N ALA A 121 13.36 -18.54 31.01
CA ALA A 121 13.01 -18.06 32.35
C ALA A 121 11.96 -18.95 33.03
N ALA A 122 10.99 -19.47 32.27
CA ALA A 122 9.99 -20.40 32.80
C ALA A 122 10.60 -21.76 33.20
N GLU A 123 11.58 -22.26 32.45
CA GLU A 123 12.33 -23.47 32.82
C GLU A 123 13.12 -23.27 34.11
N GLU A 124 13.81 -22.14 34.25
CA GLU A 124 14.53 -21.76 35.47
C GLU A 124 13.56 -21.64 36.67
N GLN A 125 12.42 -20.96 36.49
CA GLN A 125 11.39 -20.86 37.53
C GLN A 125 10.85 -22.23 37.95
N ALA A 126 10.63 -23.14 37.00
CA ALA A 126 10.19 -24.50 37.32
C ALA A 126 11.25 -25.28 38.10
N GLN A 127 12.54 -25.06 37.83
CA GLN A 127 13.62 -25.64 38.61
C GLN A 127 13.66 -25.09 40.04
N VAL A 128 13.59 -23.76 40.20
CA VAL A 128 13.55 -23.12 41.52
C VAL A 128 12.34 -23.60 42.33
N ALA A 129 11.17 -23.75 41.71
CA ALA A 129 9.98 -24.26 42.38
C ALA A 129 10.17 -25.69 42.93
N ARG A 130 10.85 -26.57 42.18
CA ARG A 130 11.17 -27.94 42.65
C ARG A 130 12.16 -27.93 43.82
N GLU A 131 13.10 -26.99 43.82
CA GLU A 131 14.05 -26.84 44.93
C GLU A 131 13.34 -26.36 46.20
N VAL A 132 12.45 -25.37 46.07
CA VAL A 132 11.61 -24.88 47.17
C VAL A 132 10.75 -26.01 47.75
N ASP A 133 10.13 -26.83 46.90
CA ASP A 133 9.33 -27.98 47.34
C ASP A 133 10.18 -28.96 48.17
N ARG A 134 11.40 -29.27 47.71
CA ARG A 134 12.34 -30.13 48.45
C ARG A 134 12.77 -29.52 49.79
N SER A 135 13.01 -28.22 49.84
CA SER A 135 13.32 -27.51 51.08
C SER A 135 12.16 -27.56 52.06
N LEU A 136 10.91 -27.43 51.59
CA LEU A 136 9.72 -27.53 52.45
C LEU A 136 9.56 -28.92 53.06
N VAL A 137 9.83 -29.99 52.30
CA VAL A 137 9.84 -31.37 52.83
C VAL A 137 10.90 -31.51 53.93
N SER A 138 12.12 -31.00 53.69
CA SER A 138 13.21 -31.07 54.68
C SER A 138 12.89 -30.28 55.96
N ILE A 139 12.27 -29.10 55.85
CA ILE A 139 11.83 -28.30 57.00
C ILE A 139 10.75 -29.04 57.79
N ARG A 140 9.79 -29.68 57.12
CA ARG A 140 8.75 -30.48 57.75
C ARG A 140 9.35 -31.65 58.54
N ASP A 141 10.27 -32.39 57.94
CA ASP A 141 10.91 -33.54 58.59
C ASP A 141 11.72 -33.11 59.82
N LEU A 142 12.50 -32.01 59.70
CA LEU A 142 13.24 -31.44 60.83
C LEU A 142 12.32 -30.94 61.94
N SER A 143 11.17 -30.35 61.58
CA SER A 143 10.16 -29.92 62.56
C SER A 143 9.57 -31.11 63.32
N SER A 144 9.30 -32.23 62.63
CA SER A 144 8.83 -33.48 63.24
C SER A 144 9.87 -34.04 64.22
N GLN A 145 11.15 -34.11 63.80
CA GLN A 145 12.23 -34.59 64.65
C GLN A 145 12.43 -33.70 65.88
N THR A 146 12.33 -32.38 65.71
CA THR A 146 12.43 -31.41 66.82
C THR A 146 11.29 -31.59 67.83
N SER A 147 10.07 -31.84 67.35
CA SER A 147 8.91 -32.13 68.21
C SER A 147 9.12 -33.42 69.01
N GLU A 148 9.65 -34.48 68.38
CA GLU A 148 9.94 -35.74 69.06
C GLU A 148 11.04 -35.58 70.11
N GLY A 149 12.15 -34.90 69.78
CA GLY A 149 13.23 -34.62 70.73
C GLY A 149 12.77 -33.74 71.90
N SER A 150 11.87 -32.79 71.66
CA SER A 150 11.26 -31.98 72.73
C SER A 150 10.41 -32.83 73.68
N ASN A 151 9.63 -33.79 73.14
CA ASN A 151 8.86 -34.72 73.95
C ASN A 151 9.78 -35.64 74.80
N GLN A 152 10.85 -36.16 74.22
CA GLN A 152 11.86 -36.94 74.96
C GLN A 152 12.51 -36.12 76.08
N THR A 153 12.84 -34.86 75.80
CA THR A 153 13.41 -33.93 76.79
C THR A 153 12.42 -33.66 77.94
N ALA A 154 11.14 -33.51 77.63
CA ALA A 154 10.09 -33.34 78.64
C ALA A 154 9.96 -34.57 79.55
N ILE A 155 10.01 -35.78 78.98
CA ILE A 155 10.00 -37.05 79.74
C ILE A 155 11.22 -37.14 80.66
N ALA A 156 12.43 -36.93 80.13
CA ALA A 156 13.66 -36.97 80.92
C ALA A 156 13.65 -35.93 82.06
N THR A 157 13.11 -34.74 81.81
CA THR A 157 12.96 -33.68 82.83
C THR A 157 11.99 -34.11 83.94
N ALA A 158 10.89 -34.79 83.60
CA ALA A 158 9.94 -35.31 84.59
C ALA A 158 10.55 -36.43 85.45
N GLU A 159 11.34 -37.32 84.84
CA GLU A 159 12.09 -38.36 85.56
C GLU A 159 13.14 -37.76 86.50
N LEU A 160 13.91 -36.78 86.03
CA LEU A 160 14.89 -36.05 86.84
C LEU A 160 14.22 -35.34 88.03
N SER A 161 13.06 -34.71 87.82
CA SER A 161 12.28 -34.08 88.89
C SER A 161 11.84 -35.11 89.94
N THR A 162 11.40 -36.29 89.50
CA THR A 162 11.02 -37.41 90.38
C THR A 162 12.22 -37.92 91.19
N LEU A 163 13.38 -38.10 90.55
CA LEU A 163 14.61 -38.53 91.21
C LEU A 163 15.09 -37.49 92.23
N ALA A 164 15.08 -36.20 91.87
CA ALA A 164 15.43 -35.10 92.76
C ALA A 164 14.52 -35.06 94.00
N ALA A 165 13.20 -35.26 93.82
CA ALA A 165 12.25 -35.37 94.93
C ALA A 165 12.55 -36.59 95.83
N GLY A 166 12.89 -37.73 95.22
CA GLY A 166 13.29 -38.95 95.95
C GLY A 166 14.57 -38.76 96.78
N LEU A 167 15.61 -38.17 96.20
CA LEU A 167 16.86 -37.84 96.89
C LEU A 167 16.63 -36.85 98.04
N ASN A 168 15.79 -35.83 97.84
CA ASN A 168 15.40 -34.90 98.90
C ASN A 168 14.67 -35.62 100.05
N ARG A 169 13.81 -36.60 99.75
CA ARG A 169 13.15 -37.41 100.79
C ARG A 169 14.16 -38.26 101.58
N LEU A 170 15.09 -38.92 100.90
CA LEU A 170 16.14 -39.73 101.55
C LEU A 170 17.01 -38.86 102.47
N THR A 171 17.50 -37.74 101.98
CA THR A 171 18.35 -36.82 102.75
C THR A 171 17.64 -36.27 103.99
N LYS A 172 16.32 -36.04 103.92
CA LYS A 172 15.50 -35.70 105.10
C LYS A 172 15.39 -36.84 106.12
N GLN A 173 15.37 -38.11 105.71
CA GLN A 173 15.35 -39.26 106.63
C GLN A 173 16.68 -39.45 107.38
N PHE A 174 17.81 -39.12 106.74
CA PHE A 174 19.14 -39.21 107.37
C PHE A 174 19.49 -38.01 108.24
N ARG A 175 18.68 -36.95 108.20
CA ARG A 175 18.85 -35.75 109.03
C ARG A 175 18.08 -35.94 110.35
N VAL A 176 18.70 -36.68 111.27
CA VAL A 176 18.37 -36.71 112.71
C VAL A 176 19.11 -35.56 113.40
#